data_AF-A0A8B7XWK7-F1
#
_entry.id   AF-A0A8B7XWK7-F1
#
_cell.length_a   1.000
_cell.length_b   1.000
_cell.length_c   1.000
_cell.angle_alpha   90.00
_cell.angle_beta   90.00
_cell.angle_gamma   90.00
#
_symmetry.space_group_name_H-M   'P 1'
#
loop_
_entity.id
_entity.type
_entity.pdbx_description
1 polymer ?
#
loop_
_entity_poly.entity_id
_entity_poly.type
_entity_poly.pdbx_seq_one_letter_code
_entity_poly.pdbx_strand_id
1 'polypeptide(L)'
;MQEEEREILAEGVQAEGKGAVILCPEELPEITNTMVLVLCASERFLAQLKDLYGLNRWTRDYSPEIATLMTSLLLNPEGLLLKFFHQYVPELQKYFPAYLGECGRMIVVAEAGVPLSEYLNASWDVRADLARQILQMIHDFQNASSDWMVIFADFSYDNFAVTADGHIQLLDLEDIMIIDKRDISPGQKHKSACDEECFVTFTKSLFQTGGQDCRVVPQYSQVMLLFACHKLLSDLDSTKYLRHFYDEKEKQVSTVGLLHDIPEILEPNMSNLLYSCVFESAPGQRIQSANILKRLLEATGRGYMRS
;
A
#
# COMPACT_ATOMS: atom_id res chain seq x y z
N MET A 1 -2.78 -47.53 49.85
CA MET A 1 -2.21 -47.22 48.53
C MET A 1 -3.03 -46.05 47.97
N GLN A 2 -2.81 -44.80 48.36
CA GLN A 2 -1.56 -44.13 48.75
C GLN A 2 -0.47 -44.27 47.67
N GLU A 3 0.18 -43.13 47.41
CA GLU A 3 1.33 -42.90 46.53
C GLU A 3 1.05 -42.87 45.03
N GLU A 4 0.85 -41.64 44.51
CA GLU A 4 1.61 -41.10 43.35
C GLU A 4 1.18 -39.67 42.91
N GLU A 5 0.61 -38.84 43.79
CA GLU A 5 0.36 -37.40 43.54
C GLU A 5 1.16 -36.45 44.46
N ARG A 6 2.38 -36.86 44.86
CA ARG A 6 3.28 -35.99 45.63
C ARG A 6 4.74 -36.21 45.26
N GLU A 7 5.21 -35.40 44.32
CA GLU A 7 6.58 -34.89 44.13
C GLU A 7 6.52 -34.21 42.76
N ILE A 8 6.47 -32.89 42.62
CA ILE A 8 7.51 -31.93 42.97
C ILE A 8 6.80 -30.61 43.34
N LEU A 9 6.55 -30.41 44.62
CA LEU A 9 6.06 -29.17 45.21
C LEU A 9 6.84 -28.95 46.50
N ALA A 10 8.09 -28.53 46.36
CA ALA A 10 8.85 -27.81 47.38
C ALA A 10 10.26 -27.57 46.84
N GLU A 11 10.56 -26.32 46.48
CA GLU A 11 11.71 -25.61 47.05
C GLU A 11 11.64 -24.13 46.62
N GLY A 12 11.55 -23.23 47.61
CA GLY A 12 11.96 -21.83 47.45
C GLY A 12 10.89 -20.75 47.30
N VAL A 13 9.84 -20.73 48.13
CA VAL A 13 9.18 -19.44 48.45
C VAL A 13 9.83 -18.89 49.71
N GLN A 14 10.73 -17.92 49.52
CA GLN A 14 11.14 -16.99 50.58
C GLN A 14 10.76 -15.59 50.08
N ALA A 15 9.60 -15.12 50.54
CA ALA A 15 9.12 -13.78 50.29
C ALA A 15 9.74 -12.83 51.32
N GLU A 16 10.63 -11.95 50.87
CA GLU A 16 10.88 -10.67 51.53
C GLU A 16 10.72 -9.55 50.52
N GLY A 17 9.85 -8.60 50.86
CA GLY A 17 9.40 -7.54 49.96
C GLY A 17 10.53 -6.59 49.55
N LYS A 18 10.57 -6.29 48.25
CA LYS A 18 10.94 -5.01 47.63
C LYS A 18 10.38 -5.05 46.21
N GLY A 19 9.85 -3.91 45.76
CA GLY A 19 8.88 -3.81 44.66
C GLY A 19 9.21 -4.61 43.41
N ALA A 20 8.17 -5.21 42.83
CA ALA A 20 8.23 -5.79 41.50
C ALA A 20 8.52 -4.66 40.50
N VAL A 21 9.79 -4.53 40.13
CA VAL A 21 10.18 -3.82 38.91
C VAL A 21 9.72 -4.73 37.78
N ILE A 22 8.63 -4.34 37.10
CA ILE A 22 8.33 -4.88 35.78
C ILE A 22 9.47 -4.38 34.90
N LEU A 23 10.46 -5.23 34.69
CA LEU A 23 11.47 -5.03 33.67
C LEU A 23 10.74 -5.19 32.34
N CYS A 24 10.40 -4.08 31.68
CA CYS A 24 10.25 -4.12 30.23
C CYS A 24 11.58 -4.68 29.70
N PRO A 25 11.58 -5.76 28.90
CA PRO A 25 12.80 -6.19 28.25
C PRO A 25 13.31 -5.00 27.42
N GLU A 26 14.50 -4.51 27.74
CA GLU A 26 15.19 -3.43 26.99
C GLU A 26 15.60 -3.89 25.58
N GLU A 27 15.35 -5.14 25.23
CA GLU A 27 15.59 -5.69 23.89
C GLU A 27 14.34 -6.48 23.49
N LEU A 28 13.42 -5.81 22.79
CA LEU A 28 12.45 -6.52 21.94
C LEU A 28 13.27 -7.35 20.94
N PRO A 29 12.95 -8.66 20.75
CA PRO A 29 13.61 -9.46 19.74
C PRO A 29 13.46 -8.78 18.38
N GLU A 30 14.47 -8.89 17.51
CA GLU A 30 14.46 -8.40 16.14
C GLU A 30 13.16 -8.83 15.42
N ILE A 31 12.13 -7.99 15.47
CA ILE A 31 10.97 -8.10 14.61
C ILE A 31 11.47 -7.63 13.25
N THR A 32 11.98 -8.56 12.45
CA THR A 32 12.34 -8.33 11.05
C THR A 32 11.13 -8.00 10.16
N ASN A 33 9.94 -7.88 10.75
CA ASN A 33 8.73 -7.37 10.10
C ASN A 33 8.49 -5.92 10.53
N THR A 34 9.33 -4.99 10.06
CA THR A 34 9.05 -3.56 10.23
C THR A 34 7.79 -3.24 9.43
N MET A 35 6.70 -2.91 10.11
CA MET A 35 5.44 -2.59 9.43
C MET A 35 5.62 -1.38 8.52
N VAL A 36 5.29 -1.54 7.25
CA VAL A 36 5.49 -0.53 6.20
C VAL A 36 4.85 0.81 6.58
N LEU A 37 3.68 0.76 7.23
CA LEU A 37 2.96 1.94 7.71
C LEU A 37 3.77 2.81 8.67
N VAL A 38 4.49 2.21 9.61
CA VAL A 38 5.20 2.96 10.66
C VAL A 38 6.61 3.37 10.25
N LEU A 39 7.15 2.82 9.16
CA LEU A 39 8.52 3.05 8.71
C LEU A 39 8.81 4.54 8.46
N CYS A 40 7.84 5.27 7.91
CA CYS A 40 7.95 6.70 7.63
C CYS A 40 6.88 7.55 8.32
N ALA A 41 6.26 7.02 9.38
CA ALA A 41 5.23 7.72 10.12
C ALA A 41 5.79 9.00 10.77
N SER A 42 5.28 10.17 10.37
CA SER A 42 5.63 11.43 11.02
C SER A 42 4.98 11.55 12.40
N GLU A 43 5.55 12.39 13.26
CA GLU A 43 4.93 12.74 14.56
C GLU A 43 3.50 13.28 14.38
N ARG A 44 3.25 14.03 13.29
CA ARG A 44 1.91 14.53 12.98
C ARG A 44 0.96 13.39 12.64
N PHE A 45 1.41 12.42 11.83
CA PHE A 45 0.59 11.26 11.48
C PHE A 45 0.22 10.48 12.74
N LEU A 46 1.21 10.15 13.58
CA LEU A 46 0.99 9.44 14.85
C LEU A 46 0.09 10.23 15.81
N ALA A 47 0.18 11.56 15.84
CA ALA A 47 -0.74 12.40 16.61
C ALA A 47 -2.18 12.29 16.11
N GLN A 48 -2.39 12.34 14.79
CA GLN A 48 -3.72 12.18 14.20
C GLN A 48 -4.32 10.79 14.45
N LEU A 49 -3.49 9.73 14.42
CA LEU A 49 -3.95 8.39 14.76
C LEU A 49 -4.45 8.28 16.22
N LYS A 50 -3.83 9.00 17.16
CA LYS A 50 -4.31 9.07 18.54
C LYS A 50 -5.63 9.81 18.66
N ASP A 51 -5.77 10.91 17.93
CA ASP A 51 -6.99 11.72 17.94
C ASP A 51 -8.20 10.88 17.51
N LEU A 52 -8.03 9.95 16.55
CA LEU A 52 -9.08 8.99 16.12
C LEU A 52 -9.57 8.06 17.23
N TYR A 53 -8.79 7.88 18.30
CA TYR A 53 -9.12 7.06 19.47
C TYR A 53 -9.36 7.91 20.74
N GLY A 54 -9.45 9.24 20.60
CA GLY A 54 -9.68 10.15 21.74
C GLY A 54 -8.51 10.21 22.73
N LEU A 55 -7.29 9.88 22.29
CA LEU A 55 -6.11 9.80 23.15
C LEU A 55 -5.36 11.14 23.21
N ASN A 56 -5.55 11.88 24.31
CA ASN A 56 -4.98 13.22 24.47
C ASN A 56 -3.46 13.23 24.77
N ARG A 57 -2.88 12.12 25.28
CA ARG A 57 -1.44 11.94 25.57
C ARG A 57 -1.06 10.46 25.52
N TRP A 58 0.19 10.15 25.18
CA TRP A 58 0.79 8.85 25.52
C TRP A 58 0.95 8.79 27.06
N THR A 59 -0.04 8.26 27.76
CA THR A 59 0.05 8.05 29.20
C THR A 59 0.70 6.70 29.48
N ARG A 60 1.46 6.60 30.58
CA ARG A 60 1.90 5.29 31.11
C ARG A 60 0.74 4.44 31.63
N ASP A 61 -0.41 5.05 31.86
CA ASP A 61 -1.63 4.35 32.21
C ASP A 61 -2.18 3.65 30.97
N TYR A 62 -2.18 2.31 31.00
CA TYR A 62 -2.75 1.46 29.97
C TYR A 62 -4.28 1.65 29.94
N SER A 63 -4.79 2.24 28.86
CA SER A 63 -6.23 2.29 28.57
C SER A 63 -6.60 1.27 27.48
N PRO A 64 -7.85 0.78 27.44
CA PRO A 64 -8.33 -0.07 26.35
C PRO A 64 -8.12 0.55 24.96
N GLU A 65 -8.20 1.88 24.85
CA GLU A 65 -7.99 2.63 23.62
C GLU A 65 -6.53 2.60 23.18
N ILE A 66 -5.57 2.76 24.11
CA ILE A 66 -4.13 2.60 23.82
C ILE A 66 -3.85 1.17 23.36
N ALA A 67 -4.41 0.17 24.06
CA ALA A 67 -4.23 -1.23 23.68
C ALA A 67 -4.81 -1.51 22.29
N THR A 68 -5.98 -0.97 21.97
CA THR A 68 -6.61 -1.10 20.65
C THR A 68 -5.75 -0.43 19.57
N LEU A 69 -5.35 0.83 19.75
CA LEU A 69 -4.49 1.53 18.80
C LEU A 69 -3.17 0.79 18.55
N MET A 70 -2.46 0.36 19.60
CA MET A 70 -1.19 -0.34 19.48
C MET A 70 -1.35 -1.69 18.79
N THR A 71 -2.39 -2.45 19.12
CA THR A 71 -2.63 -3.76 18.50
C THR A 71 -3.13 -3.63 17.06
N SER A 72 -3.93 -2.61 16.72
CA SER A 72 -4.29 -2.29 15.34
C SER A 72 -3.04 -1.92 14.55
N LEU A 73 -2.21 -1.02 15.07
CA LEU A 73 -0.94 -0.68 14.43
C LEU A 73 -0.08 -1.91 14.18
N LEU A 74 0.04 -2.82 15.16
CA LEU A 74 0.92 -4.00 15.13
C LEU A 74 0.42 -5.18 14.30
N LEU A 75 -0.90 -5.36 14.18
CA LEU A 75 -1.49 -6.61 13.68
C LEU A 75 -2.42 -6.43 12.48
N ASN A 76 -3.17 -5.33 12.41
CA ASN A 76 -4.02 -5.01 11.26
C ASN A 76 -4.29 -3.48 11.27
N PRO A 77 -3.55 -2.72 10.44
CA PRO A 77 -3.69 -1.28 10.38
C PRO A 77 -4.85 -0.80 9.49
N GLU A 78 -5.59 -1.68 8.83
CA GLU A 78 -6.59 -1.32 7.82
C GLU A 78 -7.69 -0.42 8.40
N GLY A 79 -8.29 -0.81 9.53
CA GLY A 79 -9.32 0.00 10.18
C GLY A 79 -8.84 1.39 10.58
N LEU A 80 -7.58 1.46 11.04
CA LEU A 80 -6.92 2.71 11.40
C LEU A 80 -6.71 3.61 10.18
N LEU A 81 -6.23 3.02 9.07
CA LEU A 81 -6.02 3.73 7.81
C LEU A 81 -7.33 4.21 7.19
N LEU A 82 -8.39 3.40 7.20
CA LEU A 82 -9.71 3.79 6.72
C LEU A 82 -10.27 4.98 7.50
N LYS A 83 -10.17 4.95 8.84
CA LYS A 83 -10.52 6.09 9.70
C LYS A 83 -9.69 7.34 9.37
N PHE A 84 -8.37 7.16 9.18
CA PHE A 84 -7.47 8.24 8.82
C PHE A 84 -7.85 8.87 7.48
N PHE A 85 -8.07 8.08 6.43
CA PHE A 85 -8.49 8.58 5.13
C PHE A 85 -9.86 9.26 5.19
N HIS A 86 -10.80 8.72 5.98
CA HIS A 86 -12.10 9.34 6.16
C HIS A 86 -12.02 10.73 6.82
N GLN A 87 -11.19 10.88 7.86
CA GLN A 87 -11.16 12.11 8.66
C GLN A 87 -10.13 13.15 8.18
N TYR A 88 -8.97 12.72 7.72
CA TYR A 88 -7.83 13.61 7.44
C TYR A 88 -7.46 13.70 5.96
N VAL A 89 -7.96 12.79 5.12
CA VAL A 89 -7.67 12.76 3.67
C VAL A 89 -8.91 12.41 2.84
N PRO A 90 -10.04 13.14 3.03
CA PRO A 90 -11.33 12.78 2.43
C PRO A 90 -11.28 12.75 0.89
N GLU A 91 -10.32 13.41 0.25
CA GLU A 91 -10.12 13.40 -1.20
C GLU A 91 -9.82 11.99 -1.75
N LEU A 92 -9.26 11.11 -0.90
CA LEU A 92 -8.93 9.73 -1.27
C LEU A 92 -10.00 8.71 -0.88
N GLN A 93 -11.02 9.10 -0.10
CA GLN A 93 -12.03 8.18 0.43
C GLN A 93 -12.73 7.36 -0.67
N LYS A 94 -12.90 7.92 -1.87
CA LYS A 94 -13.51 7.25 -3.03
C LYS A 94 -12.80 5.96 -3.47
N TYR A 95 -11.53 5.78 -3.09
CA TYR A 95 -10.73 4.59 -3.44
C TYR A 95 -10.82 3.47 -2.41
N PHE A 96 -11.58 3.65 -1.32
CA PHE A 96 -11.65 2.67 -0.24
C PHE A 96 -13.10 2.31 0.07
N PRO A 97 -13.35 1.09 0.56
CA PRO A 97 -14.63 0.74 1.15
C PRO A 97 -14.98 1.68 2.29
N ALA A 98 -16.24 2.08 2.40
CA ALA A 98 -16.66 2.98 3.47
C ALA A 98 -16.53 2.28 4.83
N TYR A 99 -15.81 2.90 5.77
CA TYR A 99 -15.72 2.42 7.14
C TYR A 99 -17.06 2.61 7.86
N LEU A 100 -17.61 1.53 8.44
CA LEU A 100 -18.91 1.53 9.11
C LEU A 100 -18.77 1.43 10.64
N GLY A 101 -17.67 0.88 11.13
CA GLY A 101 -17.38 0.77 12.56
C GLY A 101 -16.37 -0.32 12.87
N GLU A 102 -16.07 -0.51 14.15
CA GLU A 102 -15.22 -1.59 14.64
C GLU A 102 -15.65 -2.05 16.04
N CYS A 103 -15.32 -3.29 16.37
CA CYS A 103 -15.45 -3.85 17.71
C CYS A 103 -14.14 -4.55 18.07
N GLY A 104 -13.34 -3.92 18.93
CA GLY A 104 -11.96 -4.36 19.18
C GLY A 104 -11.14 -4.25 17.90
N ARG A 105 -10.69 -5.39 17.37
CA ARG A 105 -9.88 -5.46 16.12
C ARG A 105 -10.71 -5.87 14.89
N MET A 106 -11.98 -6.21 15.06
CA MET A 106 -12.86 -6.50 13.94
C MET A 106 -13.36 -5.19 13.37
N ILE A 107 -13.11 -4.95 12.10
CA ILE A 107 -13.62 -3.79 11.35
C ILE A 107 -14.83 -4.21 10.53
N VAL A 108 -15.76 -3.28 10.35
CA VAL A 108 -16.92 -3.43 9.49
C VAL A 108 -16.83 -2.35 8.42
N VAL A 109 -16.86 -2.78 7.16
CA VAL A 109 -16.78 -1.91 5.99
C VAL A 109 -17.96 -2.18 5.07
N ALA A 110 -18.27 -1.22 4.20
CA ALA A 110 -19.25 -1.41 3.13
C ALA A 110 -18.76 -2.46 2.12
N GLU A 111 -19.72 -3.10 1.43
CA GLU A 111 -19.42 -4.02 0.34
C GLU A 111 -18.64 -3.31 -0.77
N ALA A 112 -17.47 -3.85 -1.12
CA ALA A 112 -16.51 -3.21 -2.01
C ALA A 112 -16.72 -3.51 -3.50
N GLY A 113 -17.59 -4.49 -3.81
CA GLY A 113 -17.89 -4.93 -5.17
C GLY A 113 -17.20 -6.23 -5.56
N VAL A 114 -16.98 -6.41 -6.86
CA VAL A 114 -16.48 -7.66 -7.46
C VAL A 114 -14.96 -7.57 -7.68
N PRO A 115 -14.17 -8.62 -7.39
CA PRO A 115 -12.72 -8.60 -7.62
C PRO A 115 -12.32 -8.19 -9.04
N LEU A 116 -11.23 -7.46 -9.17
CA LEU A 116 -10.75 -6.93 -10.46
C LEU A 116 -10.42 -8.05 -11.47
N SER A 117 -10.00 -9.22 -10.99
CA SER A 117 -9.70 -10.41 -11.80
C SER A 117 -10.89 -10.87 -12.65
N GLU A 118 -12.13 -10.68 -12.18
CA GLU A 118 -13.35 -11.04 -12.92
C GLU A 118 -13.57 -10.18 -14.18
N TYR A 119 -12.87 -9.05 -14.30
CA TYR A 119 -12.98 -8.14 -15.44
C TYR A 119 -11.96 -8.40 -16.54
N LEU A 120 -11.08 -9.39 -16.39
CA LEU A 120 -10.08 -9.74 -17.40
C LEU A 120 -10.71 -10.14 -18.74
N ASN A 121 -11.91 -10.73 -18.75
CA ASN A 121 -12.61 -11.07 -20.00
C ASN A 121 -13.68 -10.02 -20.41
N ALA A 122 -13.72 -8.87 -19.74
CA ALA A 122 -14.64 -7.81 -20.10
C ALA A 122 -14.26 -7.15 -21.44
N SER A 123 -15.17 -6.34 -21.99
CA SER A 123 -14.89 -5.58 -23.21
C SER A 123 -13.67 -4.68 -23.01
N TRP A 124 -12.95 -4.42 -24.11
CA TRP A 124 -11.78 -3.55 -24.11
C TRP A 124 -12.05 -2.21 -23.39
N ASP A 125 -13.20 -1.58 -23.67
CA ASP A 125 -13.54 -0.27 -23.09
C ASP A 125 -13.67 -0.31 -21.56
N VAL A 126 -14.23 -1.40 -21.00
CA VAL A 126 -14.33 -1.58 -19.55
C VAL A 126 -12.95 -1.74 -18.94
N ARG A 127 -12.12 -2.62 -19.51
CA ARG A 127 -10.75 -2.84 -19.00
C ARG A 127 -9.87 -1.60 -19.13
N ALA A 128 -10.01 -0.87 -20.24
CA ALA A 128 -9.32 0.39 -20.50
C ALA A 128 -9.71 1.48 -19.49
N ASP A 129 -10.99 1.58 -19.12
CA ASP A 129 -11.41 2.53 -18.08
C ASP A 129 -10.90 2.12 -16.69
N LEU A 130 -10.95 0.84 -16.33
CA LEU A 130 -10.38 0.35 -15.05
C LEU A 130 -8.87 0.65 -14.96
N ALA A 131 -8.12 0.39 -16.04
CA ALA A 131 -6.71 0.74 -16.13
C ALA A 131 -6.46 2.24 -15.94
N ARG A 132 -7.29 3.09 -16.56
CA ARG A 132 -7.24 4.55 -16.38
C ARG A 132 -7.53 4.95 -14.94
N GLN A 133 -8.51 4.32 -14.29
CA GLN A 133 -8.83 4.59 -12.89
C GLN A 133 -7.66 4.25 -11.97
N ILE A 134 -6.95 3.14 -12.20
CA ILE A 134 -5.74 2.77 -11.42
C ILE A 134 -4.66 3.85 -11.57
N LEU A 135 -4.39 4.30 -12.80
CA LEU A 135 -3.44 5.39 -13.04
C LEU A 135 -3.88 6.72 -12.38
N GLN A 136 -5.18 6.99 -12.35
CA GLN A 136 -5.72 8.16 -11.66
C GLN A 136 -5.59 8.03 -10.13
N MET A 137 -5.81 6.84 -9.56
CA MET A 137 -5.64 6.57 -8.14
C MET A 137 -4.19 6.83 -7.71
N ILE A 138 -3.21 6.30 -8.45
CA ILE A 138 -1.78 6.53 -8.15
C ILE A 138 -1.45 8.03 -8.21
N HIS A 139 -2.00 8.74 -9.19
CA HIS A 139 -1.85 10.19 -9.28
C HIS A 139 -2.44 10.90 -8.05
N ASP A 140 -3.65 10.52 -7.63
CA ASP A 140 -4.35 11.14 -6.49
C ASP A 140 -3.65 10.81 -5.17
N PHE A 141 -3.15 9.60 -4.98
CA PHE A 141 -2.33 9.19 -3.83
C PHE A 141 -1.10 10.09 -3.64
N GLN A 142 -0.52 10.57 -4.74
CA GLN A 142 0.62 11.47 -4.69
C GLN A 142 0.22 12.94 -4.53
N ASN A 143 -0.95 13.36 -5.02
CA ASN A 143 -1.22 14.77 -5.29
C ASN A 143 -2.53 15.34 -4.73
N ALA A 144 -3.54 14.52 -4.45
CA ALA A 144 -4.87 15.00 -4.08
C ALA A 144 -4.87 15.74 -2.74
N SER A 145 -4.11 15.25 -1.76
CA SER A 145 -3.94 15.93 -0.47
C SER A 145 -2.78 16.91 -0.51
N SER A 146 -2.96 18.10 0.08
CA SER A 146 -1.87 19.06 0.30
C SER A 146 -0.86 18.60 1.35
N ASP A 147 -1.30 17.75 2.28
CA ASP A 147 -0.56 17.41 3.50
C ASP A 147 0.07 16.01 3.45
N TRP A 148 -0.55 15.09 2.69
CA TRP A 148 -0.21 13.67 2.71
C TRP A 148 0.10 13.14 1.31
N MET A 149 1.06 12.23 1.25
CA MET A 149 1.33 11.38 0.10
C MET A 149 1.17 9.92 0.55
N VAL A 150 0.49 9.13 -0.26
CA VAL A 150 0.28 7.70 -0.04
C VAL A 150 1.19 6.93 -0.99
N ILE A 151 1.90 5.94 -0.46
CA ILE A 151 2.63 4.96 -1.26
C ILE A 151 2.05 3.59 -0.96
N PHE A 152 1.67 2.88 -2.01
CA PHE A 152 1.12 1.54 -1.95
C PHE A 152 1.97 0.62 -2.84
N ALA A 153 2.36 -0.54 -2.36
CA ALA A 153 3.25 -1.43 -3.13
C ALA A 153 2.56 -2.69 -3.65
N ASP A 154 1.49 -3.17 -3.00
CA ASP A 154 0.92 -4.48 -3.28
C ASP A 154 -0.14 -4.48 -4.40
N PHE A 155 0.28 -4.16 -5.62
CA PHE A 155 -0.60 -4.23 -6.77
C PHE A 155 -0.84 -5.67 -7.22
N SER A 156 -1.97 -6.25 -6.81
CA SER A 156 -2.46 -7.55 -7.25
C SER A 156 -3.94 -7.45 -7.61
N TYR A 157 -4.46 -8.34 -8.46
CA TYR A 157 -5.87 -8.31 -8.84
C TYR A 157 -6.82 -8.50 -7.64
N ASP A 158 -6.40 -9.26 -6.64
CA ASP A 158 -7.21 -9.59 -5.46
C ASP A 158 -7.31 -8.41 -4.48
N ASN A 159 -6.37 -7.47 -4.54
CA ASN A 159 -6.40 -6.26 -3.71
C ASN A 159 -7.33 -5.18 -4.26
N PHE A 160 -7.89 -5.36 -5.46
CA PHE A 160 -8.82 -4.41 -6.07
C PHE A 160 -10.20 -5.03 -6.28
N ALA A 161 -11.23 -4.24 -6.02
CA ALA A 161 -12.60 -4.53 -6.42
C ALA A 161 -13.16 -3.44 -7.33
N VAL A 162 -14.21 -3.77 -8.06
CA VAL A 162 -14.98 -2.87 -8.90
C VAL A 162 -16.40 -2.81 -8.34
N THR A 163 -16.82 -1.61 -7.96
CA THR A 163 -18.18 -1.36 -7.45
C THR A 163 -19.22 -1.57 -8.55
N ALA A 164 -20.50 -1.67 -8.16
CA ALA A 164 -21.62 -1.77 -9.11
C ALA A 164 -21.67 -0.60 -10.11
N ASP A 165 -21.17 0.58 -9.73
CA ASP A 165 -21.08 1.77 -10.57
C ASP A 165 -19.83 1.80 -11.46
N GLY A 166 -19.00 0.74 -11.43
CA GLY A 166 -17.81 0.60 -12.24
C GLY A 166 -16.58 1.33 -11.70
N HIS A 167 -16.51 1.62 -10.40
CA HIS A 167 -15.38 2.31 -9.78
C HIS A 167 -14.44 1.36 -9.07
N ILE A 168 -13.12 1.60 -9.17
CA ILE A 168 -12.14 0.79 -8.44
C ILE A 168 -12.13 1.14 -6.94
N GLN A 169 -11.97 0.13 -6.10
CA GLN A 169 -11.65 0.25 -4.68
C GLN A 169 -10.46 -0.64 -4.32
N LEU A 170 -9.60 -0.13 -3.46
CA LEU A 170 -8.49 -0.87 -2.86
C LEU A 170 -8.99 -1.53 -1.56
N LEU A 171 -8.87 -2.85 -1.48
CA LEU A 171 -9.35 -3.67 -0.38
C LEU A 171 -8.31 -3.80 0.73
N ASP A 172 -7.09 -4.13 0.34
CA ASP A 172 -5.97 -4.41 1.26
C ASP A 172 -5.11 -3.15 1.45
N LEU A 173 -4.90 -2.78 2.72
CA LEU A 173 -4.13 -1.59 3.11
C LEU A 173 -2.85 -1.94 3.90
N GLU A 174 -2.43 -3.21 3.93
CA GLU A 174 -1.27 -3.66 4.72
C GLU A 174 0.06 -3.04 4.24
N ASP A 175 0.22 -2.85 2.93
CA ASP A 175 1.43 -2.29 2.29
C ASP A 175 1.31 -0.80 1.93
N ILE A 176 0.64 -0.03 2.80
CA ILE A 176 0.54 1.42 2.68
C ILE A 176 1.54 2.13 3.59
N MET A 177 2.22 3.13 3.00
CA MET A 177 3.05 4.10 3.70
C MET A 177 2.44 5.50 3.57
N ILE A 178 2.30 6.21 4.69
CA ILE A 178 1.80 7.58 4.75
C ILE A 178 2.97 8.53 4.94
N ILE A 179 3.18 9.42 3.96
CA ILE A 179 4.27 10.39 3.95
C ILE A 179 3.71 11.78 4.22
N ASP A 180 4.26 12.43 5.23
CA ASP A 180 3.99 13.82 5.53
C ASP A 180 4.72 14.73 4.53
N LYS A 181 3.97 15.49 3.73
CA LYS A 181 4.54 16.40 2.74
C LYS A 181 5.38 17.53 3.35
N ARG A 182 5.21 17.83 4.64
CA ARG A 182 6.01 18.83 5.36
C ARG A 182 7.42 18.33 5.68
N ASP A 183 7.62 17.02 5.70
CA ASP A 183 8.92 16.38 6.00
C ASP A 183 9.74 16.09 4.73
N ILE A 184 9.18 16.37 3.54
CA ILE A 184 9.82 16.14 2.25
C ILE A 184 10.86 17.24 1.98
N SER A 185 12.07 16.81 1.59
CA SER A 185 13.08 17.73 1.07
C SER A 185 12.69 18.20 -0.34
N PRO A 186 12.53 19.52 -0.59
CA PRO A 186 12.24 20.02 -1.93
C PRO A 186 13.38 19.70 -2.91
N GLY A 187 13.03 19.29 -4.13
CA GLY A 187 13.87 19.59 -5.30
C GLY A 187 14.95 18.58 -5.69
N GLN A 188 14.93 17.34 -5.22
CA GLN A 188 15.80 16.30 -5.78
C GLN A 188 14.99 15.39 -6.69
N LYS A 189 15.11 15.63 -8.01
CA LYS A 189 14.68 14.65 -9.01
C LYS A 189 15.82 13.66 -9.24
N HIS A 190 15.48 12.42 -9.55
CA HIS A 190 16.47 11.45 -10.02
C HIS A 190 17.26 12.02 -11.19
N LYS A 191 18.60 11.95 -11.09
CA LYS A 191 19.51 12.38 -12.16
C LYS A 191 19.67 11.31 -13.25
N SER A 192 19.35 10.06 -12.93
CA SER A 192 19.36 8.89 -13.80
C SER A 192 17.98 8.23 -13.83
N ALA A 193 17.73 7.34 -14.78
CA ALA A 193 16.55 6.47 -14.72
C ALA A 193 16.57 5.63 -13.43
N CYS A 194 15.40 5.35 -12.86
CA CYS A 194 15.26 4.44 -11.73
C CYS A 194 14.53 3.18 -12.21
N ASP A 195 15.33 2.17 -12.50
CA ASP A 195 14.90 0.83 -12.87
C ASP A 195 14.68 -0.05 -11.62
N GLU A 196 14.49 -1.34 -11.83
CA GLU A 196 14.29 -2.33 -10.77
C GLU A 196 15.42 -2.32 -9.72
N GLU A 197 16.69 -2.29 -10.16
CA GLU A 197 17.84 -2.31 -9.26
C GLU A 197 17.88 -1.07 -8.36
N CYS A 198 17.55 0.09 -8.94
CA CYS A 198 17.40 1.34 -8.20
C CYS A 198 16.36 1.21 -7.06
N PHE A 199 15.17 0.69 -7.34
CA PHE A 199 14.12 0.52 -6.30
C PHE A 199 14.50 -0.52 -5.24
N VAL A 200 15.11 -1.64 -5.64
CA VAL A 200 15.56 -2.67 -4.69
C VAL A 200 16.63 -2.10 -3.75
N THR A 201 17.58 -1.34 -4.29
CA THR A 201 18.64 -0.70 -3.49
C THR A 201 18.05 0.30 -2.51
N PHE A 202 17.14 1.15 -2.98
CA PHE A 202 16.45 2.11 -2.13
C PHE A 202 15.65 1.44 -1.02
N THR A 203 14.83 0.44 -1.37
CA THR A 203 13.96 -0.28 -0.42
C THR A 203 14.81 -0.96 0.65
N LYS A 204 15.88 -1.66 0.27
CA LYS A 204 16.82 -2.26 1.22
C LYS A 204 17.41 -1.21 2.17
N SER A 205 17.85 -0.07 1.65
CA SER A 205 18.39 1.01 2.46
C SER A 205 17.34 1.58 3.43
N LEU A 206 16.10 1.76 2.98
CA LEU A 206 15.02 2.29 3.81
C LEU A 206 14.71 1.39 5.00
N PHE A 207 14.62 0.07 4.77
CA PHE A 207 14.41 -0.89 5.86
C PHE A 207 15.62 -1.05 6.77
N GLN A 208 16.84 -1.12 6.21
CA GLN A 208 18.09 -1.25 7.00
C GLN A 208 18.34 -0.06 7.92
N THR A 209 17.95 1.14 7.50
CA THR A 209 18.10 2.36 8.29
C THR A 209 16.91 2.62 9.21
N GLY A 210 15.88 1.75 9.20
CA GLY A 210 14.65 1.96 9.96
C GLY A 210 13.92 3.25 9.60
N GLY A 211 13.96 3.66 8.32
CA GLY A 211 13.25 4.85 7.84
C GLY A 211 13.96 6.19 8.12
N GLN A 212 15.26 6.21 8.43
CA GLN A 212 15.97 7.48 8.63
C GLN A 212 15.95 8.39 7.39
N ASP A 213 15.83 7.80 6.19
CA ASP A 213 15.82 8.49 4.90
C ASP A 213 14.41 8.75 4.32
N CYS A 214 13.37 8.80 5.15
CA CYS A 214 11.99 9.02 4.67
C CYS A 214 11.78 10.32 3.87
N ARG A 215 12.68 11.30 4.00
CA ARG A 215 12.64 12.56 3.25
C ARG A 215 12.85 12.40 1.74
N VAL A 216 13.48 11.30 1.31
CA VAL A 216 13.75 11.03 -0.12
C VAL A 216 12.77 10.03 -0.73
N VAL A 217 11.96 9.35 0.08
CA VAL A 217 10.91 8.42 -0.37
C VAL A 217 10.05 8.95 -1.52
N PRO A 218 9.60 10.22 -1.53
CA PRO A 218 8.80 10.75 -2.64
C PRO A 218 9.48 10.69 -4.02
N GLN A 219 10.82 10.66 -4.06
CA GLN A 219 11.58 10.54 -5.31
C GLN A 219 11.37 9.16 -5.96
N TYR A 220 11.10 8.15 -5.14
CA TYR A 220 10.88 6.76 -5.54
C TYR A 220 9.38 6.42 -5.67
N SER A 221 8.47 7.37 -5.46
CA SER A 221 7.02 7.17 -5.52
C SER A 221 6.51 6.64 -6.88
N GLN A 222 7.30 6.82 -7.95
CA GLN A 222 7.02 6.25 -9.26
C GLN A 222 7.11 4.70 -9.30
N VAL A 223 7.56 4.05 -8.22
CA VAL A 223 7.49 2.59 -8.04
C VAL A 223 6.04 2.08 -8.10
N MET A 224 5.05 2.87 -7.68
CA MET A 224 3.64 2.50 -7.82
C MET A 224 3.24 2.33 -9.28
N LEU A 225 3.75 3.20 -10.16
CA LEU A 225 3.51 3.10 -11.60
C LEU A 225 4.21 1.87 -12.18
N LEU A 226 5.41 1.54 -11.71
CA LEU A 226 6.09 0.30 -12.08
C LEU A 226 5.20 -0.91 -11.77
N PHE A 227 4.76 -1.04 -10.52
CA PHE A 227 3.96 -2.17 -10.09
C PHE A 227 2.61 -2.24 -10.81
N ALA A 228 1.87 -1.14 -10.91
CA ALA A 228 0.61 -1.13 -11.64
C ALA A 228 0.83 -1.51 -13.12
N CYS A 229 1.78 -0.88 -13.80
CA CYS A 229 2.01 -1.16 -15.22
C CYS A 229 2.50 -2.58 -15.47
N HIS A 230 3.33 -3.14 -14.59
CA HIS A 230 3.84 -4.49 -14.74
C HIS A 230 2.82 -5.57 -14.33
N LYS A 231 2.18 -5.42 -13.16
CA LYS A 231 1.35 -6.46 -12.56
C LYS A 231 -0.11 -6.43 -13.03
N LEU A 232 -0.65 -5.24 -13.36
CA LEU A 232 -2.08 -5.07 -13.65
C LEU A 232 -2.37 -4.57 -15.06
N LEU A 233 -1.52 -3.74 -15.68
CA LEU A 233 -1.90 -3.08 -16.93
C LEU A 233 -1.32 -3.76 -18.18
N SER A 234 -0.02 -4.04 -18.20
CA SER A 234 0.67 -4.52 -19.40
C SER A 234 0.48 -6.01 -19.60
N ASP A 235 0.16 -6.41 -20.84
CA ASP A 235 0.21 -7.81 -21.28
C ASP A 235 1.34 -8.07 -22.30
N LEU A 236 2.25 -7.11 -22.47
CA LEU A 236 3.36 -7.25 -23.41
C LEU A 236 4.34 -8.33 -22.93
N ASP A 237 4.69 -9.27 -23.81
CA ASP A 237 5.68 -10.32 -23.49
C ASP A 237 7.03 -9.76 -23.00
N SER A 238 7.43 -8.61 -23.54
CA SER A 238 8.67 -7.91 -23.14
C SER A 238 8.63 -7.37 -21.71
N THR A 239 7.44 -7.22 -21.12
CA THR A 239 7.23 -6.66 -19.79
C THR A 239 6.88 -7.71 -18.73
N LYS A 240 6.67 -8.97 -19.10
CA LYS A 240 6.25 -10.05 -18.19
C LYS A 240 7.33 -10.47 -17.19
N TYR A 241 8.59 -10.15 -17.43
CA TYR A 241 9.70 -10.63 -16.60
C TYR A 241 10.50 -9.46 -15.99
N LEU A 242 10.19 -9.11 -14.75
CA LEU A 242 11.06 -8.33 -13.86
C LEU A 242 11.69 -9.28 -12.85
N ARG A 243 13.02 -9.28 -12.67
CA ARG A 243 13.73 -10.39 -12.00
C ARG A 243 13.63 -10.39 -10.48
N HIS A 244 13.50 -9.22 -9.87
CA HIS A 244 13.51 -9.01 -8.42
C HIS A 244 12.11 -8.84 -7.84
N PHE A 245 11.12 -8.49 -8.66
CA PHE A 245 9.71 -8.46 -8.29
C PHE A 245 8.93 -9.71 -8.71
N TYR A 246 9.64 -10.71 -9.25
CA TYR A 246 9.11 -12.03 -9.58
C TYR A 246 9.05 -12.91 -8.33
N ASP A 247 7.87 -13.44 -8.01
CA ASP A 247 7.80 -14.59 -7.08
C ASP A 247 7.98 -15.89 -7.87
N GLU A 248 8.96 -16.71 -7.49
CA GLU A 248 9.15 -18.04 -8.10
C GLU A 248 7.94 -18.97 -7.90
N LYS A 249 7.05 -18.67 -6.94
CA LYS A 249 5.78 -19.37 -6.71
C LYS A 249 4.67 -18.95 -7.68
N GLU A 250 4.80 -17.83 -8.38
CA GLU A 250 3.85 -17.36 -9.42
C GLU A 250 4.07 -18.02 -10.80
N LYS A 251 4.77 -19.17 -10.84
CA LYS A 251 5.00 -19.99 -12.06
C LYS A 251 3.74 -20.38 -12.85
N GLN A 252 2.54 -20.11 -12.34
CA GLN A 252 1.28 -20.46 -13.00
C GLN A 252 0.40 -19.28 -13.39
N VAL A 253 0.69 -18.04 -12.96
CA VAL A 253 -0.16 -16.93 -13.37
C VAL A 253 0.48 -16.28 -14.59
N SER A 254 0.04 -16.75 -15.77
CA SER A 254 -0.02 -15.87 -16.93
C SER A 254 -0.95 -14.71 -16.54
N THR A 255 -0.43 -13.68 -15.88
CA THR A 255 -1.22 -12.50 -15.51
C THR A 255 -1.46 -11.70 -16.77
N VAL A 256 -2.54 -12.03 -17.46
CA VAL A 256 -3.07 -11.18 -18.52
C VAL A 256 -3.25 -9.78 -17.92
N GLY A 257 -2.57 -8.78 -18.48
CA GLY A 257 -2.74 -7.39 -18.07
C GLY A 257 -4.07 -6.84 -18.56
N LEU A 258 -4.69 -5.90 -17.83
CA LEU A 258 -5.94 -5.25 -18.22
C LEU A 258 -5.92 -4.67 -19.63
N LEU A 259 -4.76 -4.33 -20.19
CA LEU A 259 -4.63 -3.79 -21.54
C LEU A 259 -4.19 -4.85 -22.57
N HIS A 260 -4.58 -6.12 -22.41
CA HIS A 260 -4.46 -7.15 -23.45
C HIS A 260 -5.43 -6.92 -24.63
N ASP A 261 -5.13 -7.51 -25.79
CA ASP A 261 -5.93 -7.38 -27.03
C ASP A 261 -6.20 -5.93 -27.43
N ILE A 262 -5.13 -5.12 -27.46
CA ILE A 262 -5.19 -3.71 -27.83
C ILE A 262 -5.74 -3.55 -29.26
N PRO A 263 -6.75 -2.68 -29.50
CA PRO A 263 -7.23 -2.39 -30.84
C PRO A 263 -6.11 -1.94 -31.78
N GLU A 264 -6.11 -2.43 -33.02
CA GLU A 264 -5.02 -2.23 -34.00
C GLU A 264 -4.65 -0.75 -34.20
N ILE A 265 -5.64 0.15 -34.16
CA ILE A 265 -5.42 1.59 -34.30
C ILE A 265 -4.65 2.22 -33.12
N LEU A 266 -4.68 1.59 -31.95
CA LEU A 266 -4.05 2.06 -30.71
C LEU A 266 -2.73 1.35 -30.40
N GLU A 267 -2.55 0.13 -30.92
CA GLU A 267 -1.46 -0.79 -30.55
C GLU A 267 -0.07 -0.14 -30.56
N PRO A 268 0.40 0.53 -31.64
CA PRO A 268 1.77 1.02 -31.67
C PRO A 268 2.06 2.09 -30.60
N ASN A 269 1.06 2.91 -30.29
CA ASN A 269 1.21 3.96 -29.29
C ASN A 269 1.10 3.38 -27.87
N MET A 270 0.13 2.50 -27.63
CA MET A 270 -0.10 1.92 -26.30
C MET A 270 1.04 0.98 -25.89
N SER A 271 1.51 0.13 -26.79
CA SER A 271 2.60 -0.81 -26.49
C SER A 271 3.89 -0.09 -26.12
N ASN A 272 4.25 0.99 -26.83
CA ASN A 272 5.40 1.81 -26.49
C ASN A 272 5.25 2.50 -25.12
N LEU A 273 4.05 3.03 -24.82
CA LEU A 273 3.77 3.68 -23.54
C LEU A 273 3.80 2.69 -22.37
N LEU A 274 3.25 1.48 -22.56
CA LEU A 274 3.29 0.41 -21.56
C LEU A 274 4.72 -0.07 -21.30
N TYR A 275 5.48 -0.29 -22.36
CA TYR A 275 6.90 -0.62 -22.23
C TYR A 275 7.67 0.44 -21.45
N SER A 276 7.52 1.73 -21.79
CA SER A 276 8.18 2.83 -21.06
C SER A 276 7.59 3.08 -19.67
N CYS A 277 6.38 2.59 -19.37
CA CYS A 277 5.83 2.61 -18.03
C CYS A 277 6.43 1.53 -17.13
N VAL A 278 6.91 0.42 -17.69
CA VAL A 278 7.59 -0.65 -16.95
C VAL A 278 9.10 -0.42 -16.91
N PHE A 279 9.70 -0.06 -18.03
CA PHE A 279 11.14 0.17 -18.17
C PHE A 279 11.44 1.64 -18.40
N GLU A 280 12.06 2.27 -17.41
CA GLU A 280 12.50 3.65 -17.50
C GLU A 280 13.90 3.71 -18.14
N SER A 281 14.00 4.29 -19.34
CA SER A 281 15.30 4.53 -20.00
C SER A 281 15.86 5.93 -19.77
N ALA A 282 15.02 6.88 -19.33
CA ALA A 282 15.41 8.25 -19.02
C ALA A 282 14.64 8.78 -17.79
N PRO A 283 15.24 9.68 -16.99
CA PRO A 283 14.60 10.18 -15.76
C PRO A 283 13.22 10.78 -16.01
N GLY A 284 12.21 10.30 -15.29
CA GLY A 284 10.82 10.76 -15.35
C GLY A 284 10.04 10.25 -16.56
N GLN A 285 10.62 9.42 -17.42
CA GLN A 285 9.94 8.86 -18.59
C GLN A 285 8.76 7.98 -18.18
N ARG A 286 8.88 7.25 -17.05
CA ARG A 286 7.80 6.41 -16.51
C ARG A 286 6.55 7.24 -16.22
N ILE A 287 6.73 8.33 -15.49
CA ILE A 287 5.66 9.27 -15.11
C ILE A 287 5.05 9.91 -16.37
N GLN A 288 5.87 10.32 -17.34
CA GLN A 288 5.39 10.89 -18.60
C GLN A 288 4.55 9.88 -19.38
N SER A 289 5.04 8.64 -19.51
CA SER A 289 4.36 7.58 -20.25
C SER A 289 3.03 7.21 -19.60
N ALA A 290 3.00 7.05 -18.28
CA ALA A 290 1.76 6.80 -17.53
C ALA A 290 0.73 7.94 -17.69
N ASN A 291 1.18 9.20 -17.69
CA ASN A 291 0.30 10.34 -17.90
C ASN A 291 -0.27 10.40 -19.32
N ILE A 292 0.54 10.10 -20.34
CA ILE A 292 0.07 10.04 -21.73
C ILE A 292 -0.89 8.86 -21.90
N LEU A 293 -0.55 7.69 -21.35
CA LEU A 293 -1.40 6.49 -21.37
C LEU A 293 -2.76 6.78 -20.75
N LYS A 294 -2.80 7.39 -19.55
CA LYS A 294 -4.05 7.79 -18.90
C LYS A 294 -4.91 8.69 -19.79
N ARG A 295 -4.33 9.72 -20.41
CA ARG A 295 -5.05 10.63 -21.32
C ARG A 295 -5.55 9.93 -22.57
N LEU A 296 -4.79 8.98 -23.11
CA LEU A 296 -5.21 8.19 -24.27
C LEU A 296 -6.40 7.29 -23.93
N LEU A 297 -6.38 6.65 -22.76
CA LEU A 297 -7.51 5.86 -22.24
C LEU A 297 -8.76 6.74 -21.99
N GLU A 298 -8.58 7.95 -21.45
CA GLU A 298 -9.67 8.94 -21.28
C GLU A 298 -10.33 9.39 -22.59
N ALA A 299 -9.53 9.49 -23.66
CA ALA A 299 -10.01 9.92 -24.97
C ALA A 299 -10.76 8.79 -25.70
N THR A 300 -10.24 7.56 -25.60
CA THR A 300 -10.78 6.37 -26.28
C THR A 300 -12.08 5.89 -25.63
N GLY A 301 -12.18 5.88 -24.30
CA GLY A 301 -13.42 5.52 -23.59
C GLY A 301 -14.60 6.46 -23.88
N ARG A 302 -14.34 7.72 -24.24
CA ARG A 302 -15.38 8.68 -24.68
C ARG A 302 -15.77 8.52 -26.15
N GLY A 303 -14.91 7.94 -26.96
CA GLY A 303 -15.10 7.75 -28.40
C GLY A 303 -15.86 6.45 -28.75
N TYR A 304 -15.54 5.35 -28.08
CA TYR A 304 -16.13 4.03 -28.37
C TYR A 304 -17.54 3.84 -27.79
N MET A 305 -17.91 4.54 -26.70
CA MET A 305 -19.31 4.55 -26.21
C MET A 305 -20.29 5.33 -27.11
N ARG A 306 -19.85 5.85 -28.26
CA ARG A 306 -20.68 6.62 -29.21
C ARG A 306 -20.78 6.00 -30.61
N SER A 307 -20.23 4.81 -30.84
CA SER A 307 -20.35 4.07 -32.10
C SER A 307 -21.23 2.84 -31.96
#